data_AF-A0A957NPS5-F1
#
_entry.id   AF-A0A957NPS5-F1
#
_cell.length_a   1.000
_cell.length_b   1.000
_cell.length_c   1.000
_cell.angle_alpha   90.00
_cell.angle_beta   90.00
_cell.angle_gamma   90.00
#
_symmetry.space_group_name_H-M   'P 1'
#
loop_
_entity.id
_entity.type
_entity.pdbx_description
1 polymer ?
#
loop_
_entity_poly.entity_id
_entity_poly.type
_entity_poly.pdbx_seq_one_letter_code
_entity_poly.pdbx_strand_id
1 'polypeptide(L)'
;MARRRVQRLSEEEQDLMQFEDRYKNRPRPKQESTDLVAGIVIRARGHHYDVQTDPGTDNRVRVCEVRGRLLAEQIADRSKDTLVAVGDHVWVRPNGKEKGLIERIDERTSVLSRQRPGVNVFAEDVILANPDQALVVFAAADPEPHTRMLDRFLVIA
;
A
#
# COMPACT_ATOMS: atom_id res chain seq x y z
N MET A 1 -4.76 4.04 62.12
CA MET A 1 -3.86 4.61 61.09
C MET A 1 -3.00 3.49 60.51
N ALA A 2 -3.56 2.65 59.64
CA ALA A 2 -2.84 1.51 59.04
C ALA A 2 -2.03 2.00 57.84
N ARG A 3 -0.71 2.15 58.04
CA ARG A 3 0.24 2.43 56.95
C ARG A 3 0.27 1.22 56.02
N ARG A 4 -0.31 1.36 54.82
CA ARG A 4 -0.17 0.40 53.71
C ARG A 4 1.33 0.25 53.41
N ARG A 5 1.88 -0.89 53.82
CA ARG A 5 3.23 -1.32 53.49
C ARG A 5 3.22 -1.69 52.01
N VAL A 6 3.69 -0.79 51.16
CA VAL A 6 3.98 -1.12 49.76
C VAL A 6 5.12 -2.13 49.80
N GLN A 7 4.79 -3.42 49.65
CA GLN A 7 5.77 -4.48 49.50
C GLN A 7 6.57 -4.18 48.23
N ARG A 8 7.84 -3.80 48.43
CA ARG A 8 8.80 -3.60 47.37
C ARG A 8 9.13 -4.99 46.85
N LEU A 9 8.66 -5.31 45.64
CA LEU A 9 8.92 -6.59 44.97
C LEU A 9 10.43 -6.84 44.90
N SER A 10 10.87 -8.08 45.11
CA SER A 10 12.27 -8.45 45.01
C SER A 10 12.82 -8.15 43.61
N GLU A 11 14.13 -7.95 43.49
CA GLU A 11 14.76 -7.71 42.18
C GLU A 11 14.48 -8.86 41.20
N GLU A 12 14.37 -10.10 41.70
CA GLU A 12 13.97 -11.27 40.93
C GLU A 12 12.51 -11.21 40.47
N GLU A 13 11.57 -10.73 41.30
CA GLU A 13 10.16 -10.54 40.91
C GLU A 13 10.01 -9.43 39.87
N GLN A 14 10.83 -8.37 39.96
CA GLN A 14 10.89 -7.30 38.96
C GLN A 14 11.46 -7.80 37.63
N ASP A 15 12.52 -8.60 37.68
CA ASP A 15 13.12 -9.23 36.50
C ASP A 15 12.18 -10.25 35.85
N LEU A 16 11.44 -11.04 36.64
CA LEU A 16 10.44 -11.98 36.14
C LEU A 16 9.27 -11.26 35.47
N MET A 17 8.75 -10.19 36.09
CA MET A 17 7.72 -9.34 35.48
C MET A 17 8.20 -8.70 34.18
N GLN A 18 9.42 -8.17 34.17
CA GLN A 18 10.01 -7.55 32.99
C GLN A 18 10.32 -8.58 31.89
N PHE A 19 10.63 -9.82 32.25
CA PHE A 19 10.79 -10.93 31.32
C PHE A 19 9.44 -11.39 30.74
N GLU A 20 8.40 -11.52 31.55
CA GLU A 20 7.04 -11.89 31.11
C GLU A 20 6.43 -10.83 30.18
N ASP A 21 6.61 -9.54 30.48
CA ASP A 21 6.11 -8.46 29.63
C ASP A 21 6.81 -8.41 28.28
N ARG A 22 8.12 -8.73 28.23
CA ARG A 22 8.84 -8.92 26.96
C ARG A 22 8.34 -10.14 26.18
N TYR A 23 7.91 -11.20 26.86
CA TYR A 23 7.37 -12.39 26.22
C TYR A 23 5.95 -12.17 25.67
N LYS A 24 5.10 -11.41 26.38
CA LYS A 24 3.75 -11.03 25.92
C LYS A 24 3.77 -10.20 24.64
N ASN A 25 4.80 -9.40 24.44
CA ASN A 25 4.98 -8.54 23.26
C ASN A 25 5.81 -9.17 22.13
N ARG A 26 6.01 -10.50 22.13
CA ARG A 26 6.62 -11.14 20.96
C ARG A 26 5.78 -10.83 19.71
N PRO A 27 6.40 -10.31 18.63
CA PRO A 27 5.68 -10.07 17.39
C PRO A 27 5.07 -11.39 16.94
N ARG A 28 3.73 -11.43 16.84
CA ARG A 28 3.03 -12.64 16.42
C ARG A 28 3.58 -13.07 15.07
N PRO A 29 3.92 -14.37 14.90
CA PRO A 29 4.39 -14.89 13.63
C PRO A 29 3.37 -14.58 12.52
N LYS A 30 3.87 -14.32 11.31
CA LYS A 30 3.06 -13.96 10.14
C LYS A 30 2.08 -15.09 9.87
N GLN A 31 0.84 -14.94 10.34
CA GLN A 31 -0.22 -15.87 10.01
C GLN A 31 -0.56 -15.61 8.55
N GLU A 32 -0.28 -16.59 7.68
CA GLU A 32 -0.69 -16.51 6.29
C GLU A 32 -2.21 -16.45 6.23
N SER A 33 -2.68 -15.53 5.40
CA SER A 33 -4.10 -15.28 5.23
C SER A 33 -4.65 -16.32 4.29
N THR A 34 -5.37 -17.28 4.86
CA THR A 34 -6.32 -18.10 4.11
C THR A 34 -7.45 -17.17 3.66
N ASP A 35 -7.91 -17.27 2.42
CA ASP A 35 -9.02 -16.48 1.85
C ASP A 35 -8.65 -15.08 1.32
N LEU A 36 -7.49 -14.96 0.69
CA LEU A 36 -7.18 -13.78 -0.12
C LEU A 36 -7.86 -13.86 -1.48
N VAL A 37 -8.45 -12.75 -1.88
CA VAL A 37 -9.06 -12.55 -3.20
C VAL A 37 -8.16 -11.61 -4.00
N ALA A 38 -7.83 -12.01 -5.22
CA ALA A 38 -7.09 -11.17 -6.15
C ALA A 38 -7.98 -10.07 -6.75
N GLY A 39 -7.37 -8.94 -7.09
CA GLY A 39 -8.03 -7.84 -7.76
C GLY A 39 -7.10 -6.71 -8.15
N ILE A 40 -7.68 -5.67 -8.73
CA ILE A 40 -6.97 -4.50 -9.26
C ILE A 40 -7.47 -3.24 -8.57
N VAL A 41 -6.56 -2.37 -8.15
CA VAL A 41 -6.91 -1.05 -7.60
C VAL A 41 -7.42 -0.16 -8.72
N ILE A 42 -8.70 0.21 -8.69
CA ILE A 42 -9.35 1.07 -9.70
C ILE A 42 -9.45 2.52 -9.26
N ARG A 43 -9.34 2.81 -7.97
CA ARG A 43 -9.38 4.18 -7.43
C ARG A 43 -8.62 4.30 -6.11
N ALA A 44 -7.91 5.41 -5.92
CA ALA A 44 -7.24 5.76 -4.68
C ALA A 44 -7.83 7.03 -4.06
N ARG A 45 -8.12 7.01 -2.77
CA ARG A 45 -8.69 8.13 -1.98
C ARG A 45 -8.03 8.21 -0.62
N GLY A 46 -6.87 8.87 -0.55
CA GLY A 46 -6.08 8.93 0.68
C GLY A 46 -5.65 7.52 1.10
N HIS A 47 -6.19 7.02 2.23
CA HIS A 47 -5.88 5.69 2.76
C HIS A 47 -6.87 4.59 2.33
N HIS A 48 -7.90 4.95 1.55
CA HIS A 48 -8.90 4.01 1.05
C HIS A 48 -8.72 3.78 -0.45
N TYR A 49 -8.82 2.52 -0.86
CA TYR A 49 -8.62 2.08 -2.24
C TYR A 49 -9.82 1.27 -2.69
N ASP A 50 -10.38 1.60 -3.84
CA ASP A 50 -11.40 0.74 -4.44
C ASP A 50 -10.69 -0.34 -5.24
N VAL A 51 -10.93 -1.59 -4.88
CA VAL A 51 -10.36 -2.76 -5.55
C VAL A 51 -11.49 -3.48 -6.27
N GLN A 52 -11.36 -3.61 -7.58
CA GLN A 52 -12.19 -4.51 -8.38
C GLN A 52 -11.60 -5.92 -8.24
N THR A 53 -12.35 -6.82 -7.62
CA THR A 53 -11.94 -8.22 -7.49
C THR A 53 -12.14 -8.98 -8.79
N ASP A 54 -11.37 -10.05 -8.95
CA ASP A 54 -11.36 -10.85 -10.17
C ASP A 54 -12.71 -11.52 -10.45
N PRO A 55 -13.07 -11.69 -11.73
CA PRO A 55 -14.29 -12.39 -12.14
C PRO A 55 -14.42 -13.81 -11.57
N GLY A 56 -13.30 -14.50 -11.38
CA GLY A 56 -13.26 -15.87 -10.82
C GLY A 56 -13.52 -15.95 -9.31
N THR A 57 -13.67 -14.79 -8.64
CA THR A 57 -13.98 -14.73 -7.20
C THR A 57 -15.39 -14.19 -6.98
N ASP A 58 -15.53 -12.92 -6.64
CA ASP A 58 -16.82 -12.29 -6.36
C ASP A 58 -17.12 -11.05 -7.21
N ASN A 59 -16.24 -10.75 -8.18
CA ASN A 59 -16.36 -9.75 -9.24
C ASN A 59 -17.02 -8.44 -8.81
N ARG A 60 -16.51 -7.81 -7.76
CA ARG A 60 -17.12 -6.61 -7.18
C ARG A 60 -16.07 -5.60 -6.75
N VAL A 61 -16.53 -4.37 -6.59
CA VAL A 61 -15.73 -3.31 -6.00
C VAL A 61 -15.80 -3.40 -4.48
N ARG A 62 -14.64 -3.39 -3.83
CA ARG A 62 -14.46 -3.35 -2.37
C ARG A 62 -13.68 -2.12 -1.98
N VAL A 63 -14.09 -1.44 -0.91
CA VAL A 63 -13.33 -0.36 -0.29
C VAL A 63 -12.32 -0.97 0.68
N CYS A 64 -11.05 -0.81 0.36
CA CYS A 64 -9.96 -1.48 1.06
C CYS A 64 -9.02 -0.47 1.71
N GLU A 65 -8.47 -0.86 2.85
CA GLU A 65 -7.35 -0.19 3.50
C GLU A 65 -6.11 -1.08 3.43
N VAL A 66 -4.92 -0.51 3.58
CA VAL A 66 -3.67 -1.29 3.63
C VAL A 66 -3.45 -1.80 5.04
N ARG A 67 -3.10 -3.08 5.18
CA ARG A 67 -2.70 -3.64 6.49
C ARG A 67 -1.52 -2.85 7.06
N GLY A 68 -1.66 -2.36 8.29
CA GLY A 68 -0.63 -1.52 8.93
C GLY A 68 0.78 -2.11 9.01
N ARG A 69 0.92 -3.44 8.93
CA ARG A 69 2.22 -4.11 8.83
C ARG A 69 2.82 -4.05 7.42
N LEU A 70 2.02 -4.15 6.36
CA LEU A 70 2.49 -3.96 4.98
C LEU A 70 2.95 -2.51 4.76
N LEU A 71 2.21 -1.56 5.34
CA LEU A 71 2.63 -0.17 5.45
C LEU A 71 4.01 -0.06 6.14
N ALA A 72 4.24 -0.75 7.26
CA ALA A 72 5.52 -0.71 7.98
C ALA A 72 6.67 -1.39 7.22
N GLU A 73 6.42 -2.50 6.53
CA GLU A 73 7.43 -3.23 5.74
C GLU A 73 7.87 -2.41 4.51
N GLN A 74 6.94 -1.80 3.77
CA GLN A 74 7.30 -0.91 2.65
C GLN A 74 7.91 0.42 3.10
N ILE A 75 7.49 0.99 4.23
CA ILE A 75 8.15 2.19 4.80
C ILE A 75 9.57 1.86 5.25
N ALA A 76 9.82 0.66 5.79
CA ALA A 76 11.14 0.22 6.25
C ALA A 76 12.13 0.00 5.10
N ASP A 77 11.64 -0.33 3.91
CA ASP A 77 12.46 -0.49 2.68
C ASP A 77 12.89 0.85 2.05
N ARG A 78 12.47 1.97 2.64
CA ARG A 78 12.96 3.34 2.39
C ARG A 78 12.99 3.80 0.92
N SER A 79 12.07 3.35 0.08
CA SER A 79 11.72 4.14 -1.10
C SER A 79 10.57 5.09 -0.75
N LYS A 80 10.67 6.37 -1.13
CA LYS A 80 9.63 7.40 -0.87
C LYS A 80 8.50 7.27 -1.88
N ASP A 81 8.23 6.05 -2.30
CA ASP A 81 7.42 5.75 -3.46
C ASP A 81 5.97 5.58 -3.03
N THR A 82 5.08 5.71 -3.99
CA THR A 82 3.66 5.50 -3.77
C THR A 82 3.39 4.06 -3.34
N LEU A 83 2.91 3.90 -2.09
CA LEU A 83 2.60 2.62 -1.46
C LEU A 83 1.63 1.79 -2.29
N VAL A 84 0.50 2.38 -2.67
CA VAL A 84 -0.52 1.79 -3.53
C VAL A 84 -0.92 2.81 -4.57
N ALA A 85 -0.85 2.43 -5.83
CA ALA A 85 -1.28 3.21 -6.98
C ALA A 85 -2.50 2.55 -7.63
N VAL A 86 -3.22 3.34 -8.44
CA VAL A 86 -4.23 2.78 -9.34
C VAL A 86 -3.52 1.83 -10.32
N GLY A 87 -4.14 0.71 -10.66
CA GLY A 87 -3.57 -0.33 -11.51
C GLY A 87 -2.68 -1.36 -10.78
N ASP A 88 -2.42 -1.17 -9.48
CA ASP A 88 -1.73 -2.19 -8.69
C ASP A 88 -2.58 -3.48 -8.61
N HIS A 89 -1.92 -4.61 -8.84
CA HIS A 89 -2.48 -5.94 -8.61
C HIS A 89 -2.30 -6.28 -7.14
N VAL A 90 -3.40 -6.61 -6.48
CA VAL A 90 -3.44 -6.75 -5.01
C VAL A 90 -4.17 -7.99 -4.57
N TRP A 91 -3.77 -8.48 -3.40
CA TRP A 91 -4.45 -9.55 -2.69
C TRP A 91 -5.15 -8.97 -1.48
N VAL A 92 -6.47 -9.13 -1.45
CA VAL A 92 -7.35 -8.54 -0.47
C VAL A 92 -7.92 -9.62 0.42
N ARG A 93 -7.84 -9.45 1.74
CA ARG A 93 -8.68 -10.22 2.67
C ARG A 93 -10.06 -9.54 2.74
N PRO A 94 -11.15 -10.21 2.34
CA PRO A 94 -12.49 -9.66 2.48
C PRO A 94 -12.84 -9.35 3.95
N ASN A 95 -13.49 -8.22 4.20
CA ASN A 95 -14.07 -7.88 5.49
C ASN A 95 -15.55 -7.53 5.29
N GLY A 96 -16.39 -8.56 5.26
CA GLY A 96 -17.79 -8.43 4.85
C GLY A 96 -17.93 -8.30 3.32
N LYS A 97 -19.04 -7.71 2.85
CA LYS A 97 -19.38 -7.65 1.42
C LYS A 97 -18.74 -6.49 0.67
N GLU A 98 -18.54 -5.35 1.35
CA GLU A 98 -18.15 -4.08 0.71
C GLU A 98 -16.74 -3.62 1.08
N LYS A 99 -16.17 -4.17 2.16
CA LYS A 99 -14.85 -3.77 2.65
C LYS A 99 -13.83 -4.89 2.49
N GLY A 100 -12.56 -4.51 2.54
CA GLY A 100 -11.44 -5.45 2.50
C GLY A 100 -10.18 -4.85 3.10
N LEU A 101 -9.15 -5.67 3.21
CA LEU A 101 -7.82 -5.25 3.63
C LEU A 101 -6.81 -5.71 2.59
N ILE A 102 -6.03 -4.80 2.02
CA ILE A 102 -4.91 -5.11 1.14
C ILE A 102 -3.80 -5.72 2.01
N GLU A 103 -3.48 -6.97 1.69
CA GLU A 103 -2.54 -7.82 2.44
C GLU A 103 -1.22 -8.01 1.71
N ARG A 104 -1.27 -7.97 0.38
CA ARG A 104 -0.12 -8.05 -0.52
C ARG A 104 -0.41 -7.23 -1.76
N ILE A 105 0.66 -6.63 -2.29
CA ILE A 105 0.69 -5.97 -3.59
C ILE A 105 1.71 -6.77 -4.39
N ASP A 106 1.35 -7.16 -5.61
CA ASP A 106 2.27 -7.86 -6.49
C ASP A 106 3.26 -6.86 -7.12
N GLU A 107 4.40 -7.36 -7.59
CA GLU A 107 5.42 -6.51 -8.21
C GLU A 107 4.90 -5.83 -9.47
N ARG A 108 5.24 -4.54 -9.64
CA ARG A 108 4.83 -3.75 -10.80
C ARG A 108 5.66 -4.13 -12.01
N THR A 109 5.02 -4.38 -13.15
CA THR A 109 5.71 -4.69 -14.41
C THR A 109 5.98 -3.45 -15.25
N SER A 110 5.12 -2.43 -15.13
CA SER A 110 5.25 -1.13 -15.77
C SER A 110 4.69 -0.04 -14.87
N VAL A 111 5.16 1.21 -15.06
CA VAL A 111 4.81 2.34 -14.21
C VAL A 111 4.74 3.62 -15.04
N LEU A 112 3.67 4.40 -14.84
CA LEU A 112 3.63 5.81 -15.17
C LEU A 112 3.82 6.61 -13.89
N SER A 113 4.96 7.28 -13.76
CA SER A 113 5.32 8.07 -12.59
C SER A 113 5.77 9.48 -12.94
N ARG A 114 5.90 10.31 -11.91
CA ARG A 114 6.49 11.65 -11.99
C ARG A 114 7.38 11.90 -10.78
N GLN A 115 8.14 12.98 -10.84
CA GLN A 115 8.77 13.52 -9.64
C GLN A 115 7.70 14.07 -8.70
N ARG A 116 7.79 13.71 -7.41
CA ARG A 116 6.89 14.19 -6.37
C ARG A 116 6.93 15.72 -6.29
N PRO A 117 5.78 16.42 -6.45
CA PRO A 117 5.74 17.88 -6.37
C PRO A 117 6.17 18.40 -4.99
N GLY A 118 6.88 19.53 -4.97
CA GLY A 118 7.23 20.22 -3.72
C GLY A 118 8.34 19.58 -2.89
N VAL A 119 9.02 18.55 -3.40
CA VAL A 119 10.13 17.89 -2.72
C VAL A 119 11.43 18.13 -3.50
N ASN A 120 12.43 18.74 -2.85
CA ASN A 120 13.75 19.04 -3.44
C ASN A 120 14.67 17.81 -3.56
N VAL A 121 14.17 16.63 -3.21
CA VAL A 121 14.87 15.36 -3.33
C VAL A 121 14.12 14.53 -4.35
N PHE A 122 14.83 13.80 -5.21
CA PHE A 122 14.21 12.82 -6.10
C PHE A 122 13.38 11.84 -5.27
N ALA A 123 12.07 11.88 -5.49
CA ALA A 123 11.09 10.98 -4.89
C ALA A 123 10.08 10.67 -5.99
N GLU A 124 9.87 9.39 -6.25
CA GLU A 124 8.92 8.95 -7.24
C GLU A 124 7.49 9.07 -6.70
N ASP A 125 6.60 9.56 -7.55
CA ASP A 125 5.16 9.60 -7.34
C ASP A 125 4.51 8.79 -8.47
N VAL A 126 4.15 7.54 -8.18
CA VAL A 126 3.50 6.65 -9.15
C VAL A 126 2.05 7.08 -9.33
N ILE A 127 1.70 7.42 -10.56
CA ILE A 127 0.37 7.87 -10.96
C ILE A 127 -0.50 6.66 -11.34
N LEU A 128 0.07 5.73 -12.10
CA LEU A 128 -0.59 4.51 -12.57
C LEU A 128 0.43 3.36 -12.62
N ALA A 129 0.04 2.20 -12.10
CA ALA A 129 0.81 0.97 -12.13
C ALA A 129 0.25 0.00 -13.17
N ASN A 130 1.13 -0.82 -13.73
CA ASN A 130 0.82 -1.86 -14.73
C ASN A 130 0.04 -1.37 -15.97
N PRO A 131 0.25 -0.16 -16.52
CA PRO A 131 -0.32 0.17 -17.82
C PRO A 131 0.28 -0.72 -18.91
N ASP A 132 -0.59 -1.27 -19.74
CA ASP A 132 -0.28 -2.11 -20.90
C ASP A 132 -0.27 -1.31 -22.21
N GLN A 133 -0.95 -0.16 -22.25
CA GLN A 133 -0.99 0.73 -23.41
C GLN A 133 -1.06 2.21 -23.01
N ALA A 134 -0.44 3.07 -23.82
CA ALA A 134 -0.57 4.51 -23.73
C ALA A 134 -1.15 5.07 -25.04
N LEU A 135 -2.28 5.79 -24.95
CA LEU A 135 -2.88 6.48 -26.08
C LEU A 135 -2.53 7.96 -26.01
N VAL A 136 -1.61 8.39 -26.86
CA VAL A 136 -1.19 9.80 -26.95
C VAL A 136 -2.06 10.52 -27.98
N VAL A 137 -2.83 11.50 -27.53
CA VAL A 137 -3.81 12.22 -28.37
C VAL A 137 -3.33 13.65 -28.62
N PHE A 138 -3.33 14.06 -29.88
CA PHE A 138 -3.02 15.43 -30.32
C PHE A 138 -4.16 16.00 -31.14
N ALA A 139 -4.35 17.31 -31.05
CA ALA A 139 -5.24 18.02 -31.95
C ALA A 139 -4.67 18.00 -33.37
N ALA A 140 -5.51 17.74 -34.36
CA ALA A 140 -5.12 17.81 -35.78
C ALA A 140 -4.98 19.28 -36.24
N ALA A 141 -5.72 20.18 -35.61
CA ALA A 141 -5.64 21.62 -35.71
C ALA A 141 -6.25 22.23 -34.43
N ASP A 142 -5.84 23.45 -34.07
CA ASP A 142 -6.27 24.21 -32.89
C ASP A 142 -6.22 23.42 -31.54
N PRO A 143 -5.05 23.32 -30.90
CA PRO A 143 -3.77 23.95 -31.26
C PRO A 143 -3.06 23.28 -32.44
N GLU A 144 -2.15 24.02 -33.09
CA GLU A 144 -1.27 23.48 -34.13
C GLU A 144 -0.47 22.26 -33.60
N PRO A 145 -0.44 21.13 -34.32
CA PRO A 145 0.25 19.93 -33.86
C PRO A 145 1.76 20.14 -33.73
N HIS A 146 2.28 19.98 -32.51
CA HIS A 146 3.72 20.02 -32.24
C HIS A 146 4.36 18.64 -32.42
N THR A 147 4.85 18.36 -33.63
CA THR A 147 5.47 17.05 -33.99
C THR A 147 6.63 16.63 -33.09
N ARG A 148 7.49 17.57 -32.68
CA ARG A 148 8.57 17.27 -31.72
C ARG A 148 8.06 16.80 -30.35
N MET A 149 6.86 17.24 -29.96
CA MET A 149 6.25 16.79 -28.72
C MET A 149 5.76 15.34 -28.87
N LEU A 150 5.16 14.99 -30.00
CA LEU A 150 4.81 13.60 -30.32
C LEU A 150 6.03 12.68 -30.22
N ASP A 151 7.15 13.04 -30.86
CA ASP A 151 8.39 12.25 -30.79
C ASP A 151 8.86 12.03 -29.35
N ARG A 152 8.74 13.06 -28.49
CA ARG A 152 9.10 12.95 -27.07
C ARG A 152 8.21 11.98 -26.32
N PHE A 153 6.90 11.96 -26.59
CA PHE A 153 6.00 11.00 -25.97
C PHE A 153 6.31 9.57 -26.44
N LEU A 154 6.63 9.38 -27.72
CA LEU A 154 6.99 8.07 -28.28
C LEU A 154 8.31 7.49 -27.72
N VAL A 155 9.25 8.35 -27.33
CA VAL A 155 10.53 7.92 -26.71
C VAL A 155 10.38 7.63 -25.22
N ILE A 156 9.45 8.31 -24.54
CA ILE A 156 9.24 8.15 -23.09
C ILE A 156 8.36 6.93 -22.77
N ALA A 157 7.39 6.61 -23.65
CA ALA A 157 6.50 5.47 -23.52
C ALA A 157 7.23 4.13 -23.73
#